data_AF-A0A3D4ZKD5-F1
#
_entry.id   AF-A0A3D4ZKD5-F1
#
_cell.length_a   1.000
_cell.length_b   1.000
_cell.length_c   1.000
_cell.angle_alpha   90.00
_cell.angle_beta   90.00
_cell.angle_gamma   90.00
#
_symmetry.space_group_name_H-M   'P 1'
#
loop_
_entity.id
_entity.type
_entity.pdbx_description
1 polymer ?
#
loop_
_entity_poly.entity_id
_entity_poly.type
_entity_poly.pdbx_seq_one_letter_code
_entity_poly.pdbx_strand_id
1 'polypeptide(L)'
;MPSFLTIPGYFDTVHSIDLWRTILIPDALPAFLAGGNTQLAKLFKLPLGLFATFYTSRFLSITNFFDLFPIELLLLLFSLFSLLFAYAIQRPATELLRTQYALLVEDILQHEEFLKLKKFRHHTNHIYDHARRVSYLSFRISKALGLDYQAAARGGLLHDFFLYDWRQRKEHDAKRSTHGKEHPFIALSNAKTYFPVNALEEDIITKHMFPKTPALPRYKESVVVNICDKISALYEYLVRA
;
A
#
# COMPACT_ATOMS: atom_id res chain seq x y z
N MET A 1 -27.64 6.18 -37.61
CA MET A 1 -27.62 6.30 -36.15
C MET A 1 -27.16 4.97 -35.57
N PRO A 2 -25.87 4.77 -35.21
CA PRO A 2 -25.49 3.64 -34.38
C PRO A 2 -25.61 4.06 -32.91
N SER A 3 -26.44 3.34 -32.16
CA SER A 3 -26.56 3.44 -30.72
C SER A 3 -25.25 3.00 -30.05
N PHE A 4 -24.54 3.94 -29.46
CA PHE A 4 -23.45 3.63 -28.54
C PHE A 4 -24.03 2.87 -27.35
N LEU A 5 -23.67 1.60 -27.22
CA LEU A 5 -23.88 0.84 -26.00
C LEU A 5 -22.96 1.46 -24.94
N THR A 6 -23.49 2.37 -24.13
CA THR A 6 -22.85 2.82 -22.89
C THR A 6 -22.80 1.63 -21.95
N ILE A 7 -21.63 0.97 -21.87
CA ILE A 7 -21.31 0.04 -20.78
C ILE A 7 -21.31 0.90 -19.50
N PRO A 8 -22.20 0.66 -18.52
CA PRO A 8 -22.11 1.36 -17.24
C PRO A 8 -20.76 1.05 -16.62
N GLY A 9 -19.99 2.07 -16.26
CA GLY A 9 -18.74 1.85 -15.54
C GLY A 9 -19.05 1.18 -14.20
N TYR A 10 -18.24 0.23 -13.77
CA TYR A 10 -18.32 -0.32 -12.41
C TYR A 10 -18.22 0.77 -11.32
N PHE A 11 -17.64 1.93 -11.64
CA PHE A 11 -17.64 3.13 -10.79
C PHE A 11 -19.04 3.73 -10.58
N ASP A 12 -20.03 3.40 -11.41
CA ASP A 12 -21.39 3.93 -11.35
C ASP A 12 -22.35 3.05 -10.52
N THR A 13 -22.04 1.76 -10.32
CA THR A 13 -23.05 0.79 -9.83
C THR A 13 -22.70 0.08 -8.52
N VAL A 14 -21.45 0.03 -8.09
CA VAL A 14 -21.06 -0.62 -6.82
C VAL A 14 -20.49 0.41 -5.87
N HIS A 15 -21.40 0.98 -5.06
CA HIS A 15 -21.12 1.98 -4.04
C HIS A 15 -20.30 3.16 -4.55
N SER A 16 -21.01 4.24 -4.86
CA SER A 16 -20.58 5.59 -4.49
C SER A 16 -20.37 5.67 -2.96
N ILE A 17 -19.42 4.90 -2.43
CA ILE A 17 -18.56 5.43 -1.38
C ILE A 17 -17.79 6.52 -2.11
N ASP A 18 -18.40 7.69 -2.07
CA ASP A 18 -17.83 8.94 -2.47
C ASP A 18 -16.49 9.03 -1.73
N LEU A 19 -15.40 8.62 -2.41
CA LEU A 19 -14.05 8.62 -1.83
C LEU A 19 -13.64 10.06 -1.43
N TRP A 20 -14.36 11.07 -1.93
CA TRP A 20 -14.31 12.46 -1.47
C TRP A 20 -14.91 12.69 -0.08
N ARG A 21 -15.90 11.90 0.33
CA ARG A 21 -16.54 11.98 1.65
C ARG A 21 -15.95 10.98 2.67
N THR A 22 -15.35 9.88 2.22
CA THR A 22 -14.92 8.78 3.12
C THR A 22 -13.41 8.63 3.29
N ILE A 23 -12.61 9.44 2.58
CA ILE A 23 -11.18 9.60 2.89
C ILE A 23 -10.91 11.09 3.07
N LEU A 24 -10.91 11.52 4.34
CA LEU A 24 -10.46 12.84 4.80
C LEU A 24 -11.25 14.02 4.21
N ILE A 25 -12.50 14.13 4.68
CA ILE A 25 -13.42 15.28 4.73
C ILE A 25 -12.86 16.63 4.16
N PRO A 26 -13.50 17.25 3.15
CA PRO A 26 -13.18 18.61 2.67
C PRO A 26 -13.44 19.73 3.71
N ASP A 27 -14.37 19.48 4.64
CA ASP A 27 -14.74 20.40 5.73
C ASP A 27 -13.93 20.17 7.02
N ALA A 28 -13.16 19.09 7.11
CA ALA A 28 -12.33 18.88 8.30
C ALA A 28 -11.08 19.73 8.26
N LEU A 29 -10.51 20.08 7.11
CA LEU A 29 -9.24 20.84 7.10
C LEU A 29 -9.39 22.25 7.71
N PRO A 30 -10.46 23.03 7.44
CA PRO A 30 -10.69 24.30 8.14
C PRO A 30 -11.02 24.10 9.63
N ALA A 31 -11.84 23.11 9.97
CA ALA A 31 -12.20 22.78 11.35
C ALA A 31 -11.02 22.19 12.17
N PHE A 32 -10.08 21.53 11.50
CA PHE A 32 -8.86 20.90 12.03
C PHE A 32 -7.73 21.92 12.25
N LEU A 33 -7.65 22.95 11.40
CA LEU A 33 -6.79 24.10 11.63
C LEU A 33 -7.36 25.04 12.69
N ALA A 34 -8.69 25.12 12.82
CA ALA A 34 -9.37 25.89 13.87
C ALA A 34 -9.39 25.19 15.24
N GLY A 35 -9.45 23.86 15.27
CA GLY A 35 -9.41 23.05 16.48
C GLY A 35 -7.99 22.64 16.83
N GLY A 36 -7.34 23.36 17.76
CA GLY A 36 -5.96 23.18 18.20
C GLY A 36 -5.59 21.76 18.67
N ASN A 37 -5.42 20.84 17.73
CA ASN A 37 -5.07 19.46 18.00
C ASN A 37 -3.54 19.33 18.05
N THR A 38 -2.99 19.52 19.25
CA THR A 38 -1.55 19.57 19.53
C THR A 38 -0.76 18.32 19.12
N GLN A 39 -1.44 17.20 18.79
CA GLN A 39 -0.83 15.93 18.37
C GLN A 39 -0.34 15.92 16.90
N LEU A 40 -1.01 16.61 15.98
CA LEU A 40 -0.59 16.68 14.57
C LEU A 40 0.43 17.80 14.31
N ALA A 41 0.39 18.89 15.10
CA ALA A 41 1.50 19.83 15.17
C ALA A 41 2.79 19.16 15.68
N LYS A 42 2.69 18.12 16.53
CA LYS A 42 3.85 17.28 16.92
C LYS A 42 4.41 16.45 15.76
N LEU A 43 3.56 16.06 14.80
CA LEU A 43 3.98 15.33 13.59
C LEU A 43 4.91 16.17 12.70
N PHE A 44 4.68 17.49 12.64
CA PHE A 44 5.56 18.45 11.95
C PHE A 44 6.73 18.97 12.80
N LYS A 45 6.63 18.90 14.14
CA LYS A 45 7.75 19.21 15.05
C LYS A 45 8.81 18.10 15.10
N LEU A 46 8.44 16.85 14.83
CA LEU A 46 9.38 15.72 14.78
C LEU A 46 10.50 15.91 13.74
N PRO A 47 10.21 16.29 12.47
CA PRO A 47 11.25 16.63 11.50
C PRO A 47 12.14 17.78 11.96
N LEU A 48 11.59 18.79 12.63
CA LEU A 48 12.35 19.93 13.17
C LEU A 48 13.26 19.55 14.35
N GLY A 49 12.80 18.65 15.22
CA GLY A 49 13.59 18.10 16.32
C GLY A 49 14.71 17.17 15.85
N LEU A 50 14.44 16.37 14.82
CA LEU A 50 15.46 15.54 14.15
C LEU A 50 16.52 16.43 13.46
N PHE A 51 16.09 17.53 12.83
CA PHE A 51 16.98 18.54 12.24
C PHE A 51 17.86 19.27 13.27
N ALA A 52 17.32 19.61 14.45
CA ALA A 52 18.10 20.21 15.53
C ALA A 52 19.13 19.23 16.13
N THR A 53 18.72 17.98 16.35
CA THR A 53 19.58 16.92 16.91
C THR A 53 20.75 16.59 15.96
N PHE A 54 20.50 16.59 14.65
CA PHE A 54 21.50 16.48 13.59
C PHE A 54 22.58 17.56 13.64
N TYR A 55 22.17 18.82 13.78
CA TYR A 55 23.12 19.92 13.80
C TYR A 55 24.02 19.86 15.04
N THR A 56 23.48 19.41 16.17
CA THR A 56 24.26 19.18 17.39
C THR A 56 25.20 17.98 17.30
N SER A 57 24.84 16.90 16.59
CA SER A 57 25.70 15.72 16.43
C SER A 57 26.91 16.01 15.52
N ARG A 58 26.75 16.85 14.50
CA ARG A 58 27.83 17.37 13.65
C ARG A 58 28.87 18.20 14.42
N PHE A 59 28.50 18.85 15.52
CA PHE A 59 29.41 19.65 16.34
C PHE A 59 30.35 18.78 17.21
N LEU A 60 30.03 17.50 17.41
CA LEU A 60 30.71 16.59 18.35
C LEU A 60 31.65 15.55 17.68
N SER A 61 31.88 15.64 16.36
CA SER A 61 32.89 14.87 15.60
C SER A 61 32.98 13.37 15.90
N ILE A 62 31.91 12.61 15.71
CA ILE A 62 31.94 11.15 15.72
C ILE A 62 31.93 10.65 14.27
N THR A 63 33.03 10.08 13.79
CA THR A 63 33.14 9.51 12.42
C THR A 63 33.16 7.99 12.49
N ASN A 64 32.39 7.30 11.61
CA ASN A 64 32.72 5.99 11.01
C ASN A 64 31.55 5.39 10.18
N PHE A 65 31.88 4.96 8.96
CA PHE A 65 31.20 4.05 7.98
C PHE A 65 29.71 4.29 7.62
N PHE A 66 28.87 4.75 8.53
CA PHE A 66 27.50 5.24 8.26
C PHE A 66 27.47 6.68 7.71
N ASP A 67 28.64 7.33 7.58
CA ASP A 67 28.82 8.71 7.06
C ASP A 67 28.53 8.88 5.55
N LEU A 68 28.27 7.79 4.81
CA LEU A 68 27.93 7.84 3.38
C LEU A 68 26.47 8.19 3.12
N PHE A 69 25.57 7.92 4.08
CA PHE A 69 24.18 8.36 4.04
C PHE A 69 23.77 8.74 5.47
N PRO A 70 23.76 10.05 5.81
CA PRO A 70 23.31 10.48 7.13
C PRO A 70 21.93 9.90 7.40
N ILE A 71 21.68 9.35 8.58
CA ILE A 71 20.35 8.87 9.02
C ILE A 71 19.30 9.97 8.80
N GLU A 72 19.73 11.22 8.82
CA GLU A 72 18.98 12.42 8.55
C GLU A 72 18.57 12.57 7.09
N LEU A 73 19.40 12.14 6.14
CA LEU A 73 19.01 12.01 4.73
C LEU A 73 17.97 10.91 4.57
N LEU A 74 18.07 9.80 5.32
CA LEU A 74 17.05 8.74 5.31
C LEU A 74 15.71 9.24 5.90
N LEU A 75 15.75 10.01 6.98
CA LEU A 75 14.56 10.63 7.60
C LEU A 75 13.98 11.75 6.72
N LEU A 76 14.82 12.53 6.04
CA LEU A 76 14.40 13.51 5.04
C LEU A 76 13.77 12.83 3.82
N LEU A 77 14.37 11.77 3.30
CA LEU A 77 13.80 10.97 2.21
C LEU A 77 12.50 10.30 2.65
N PHE A 78 12.40 9.82 3.89
CA PHE A 78 11.18 9.24 4.45
C PHE A 78 10.07 10.29 4.62
N SER A 79 10.40 11.50 5.09
CA SER A 79 9.44 12.60 5.25
C SER A 79 9.02 13.21 3.91
N LEU A 80 9.96 13.38 2.97
CA LEU A 80 9.69 13.80 1.60
C LEU A 80 8.87 12.73 0.86
N PHE A 81 9.20 11.45 1.03
CA PHE A 81 8.39 10.34 0.54
C PHE A 81 6.99 10.40 1.15
N SER A 82 6.86 10.60 2.46
CA SER A 82 5.56 10.70 3.14
C SER A 82 4.72 11.89 2.63
N LEU A 83 5.35 13.04 2.34
CA LEU A 83 4.70 14.22 1.78
C LEU A 83 4.32 14.04 0.31
N LEU A 84 5.21 13.49 -0.52
CA LEU A 84 4.94 13.16 -1.92
C LEU A 84 3.88 12.05 -2.04
N PHE A 85 3.89 11.11 -1.12
CA PHE A 85 2.92 10.03 -1.00
C PHE A 85 1.55 10.59 -0.57
N ALA A 86 1.50 11.45 0.45
CA ALA A 86 0.29 12.15 0.83
C ALA A 86 -0.26 12.97 -0.34
N TYR A 87 0.60 13.73 -1.02
CA TYR A 87 0.23 14.49 -2.22
C TYR A 87 -0.28 13.59 -3.36
N ALA A 88 0.40 12.48 -3.64
CA ALA A 88 0.02 11.53 -4.69
C ALA A 88 -1.32 10.84 -4.40
N ILE A 89 -1.59 10.52 -3.13
CA ILE A 89 -2.86 9.93 -2.68
C ILE A 89 -3.99 10.95 -2.70
N GLN A 90 -3.72 12.15 -2.22
CA GLN A 90 -4.73 13.20 -2.05
C GLN A 90 -5.09 13.86 -3.38
N ARG A 91 -4.21 13.79 -4.40
CA ARG A 91 -4.57 14.24 -5.74
C ARG A 91 -5.66 13.33 -6.30
N PRO A 92 -6.84 13.87 -6.65
CA PRO A 92 -7.83 13.09 -7.37
C PRO A 92 -7.16 12.52 -8.62
N ALA A 93 -7.18 11.20 -8.73
CA ALA A 93 -6.74 10.57 -9.96
C ALA A 93 -7.64 11.05 -11.08
N THR A 94 -7.01 11.48 -12.17
CA THR A 94 -7.74 11.74 -13.40
C THR A 94 -8.50 10.48 -13.79
N GLU A 95 -9.66 10.65 -14.41
CA GLU A 95 -10.47 9.52 -14.89
C GLU A 95 -9.63 8.56 -15.73
N LEU A 96 -8.73 9.12 -16.56
CA LEU A 96 -7.74 8.36 -17.34
C LEU A 96 -6.88 7.40 -16.50
N LEU A 97 -6.38 7.82 -15.33
CA LEU A 97 -5.57 6.95 -14.47
C LEU A 97 -6.40 5.83 -13.85
N ARG A 98 -7.66 6.11 -13.51
CA ARG A 98 -8.59 5.11 -12.97
C ARG A 98 -8.93 4.07 -14.02
N THR A 99 -9.28 4.50 -15.23
CA THR A 99 -9.57 3.61 -16.36
C THR A 99 -8.36 2.76 -16.71
N GLN A 100 -7.16 3.37 -16.80
CA GLN A 100 -5.95 2.62 -17.12
C GLN A 100 -5.65 1.54 -16.06
N TYR A 101 -5.75 1.90 -14.77
CA TYR A 101 -5.60 0.93 -13.70
C TYR A 101 -6.64 -0.19 -13.81
N ALA A 102 -7.91 0.16 -13.99
CA ALA A 102 -9.00 -0.81 -14.06
C ALA A 102 -8.78 -1.83 -15.18
N LEU A 103 -8.43 -1.37 -16.39
CA LEU A 103 -8.14 -2.24 -17.54
C LEU A 103 -6.91 -3.13 -17.31
N LEU A 104 -5.88 -2.59 -16.66
CA LEU A 104 -4.62 -3.30 -16.42
C LEU A 104 -4.78 -4.52 -15.49
N VAL A 105 -5.76 -4.46 -14.58
CA VAL A 105 -5.95 -5.49 -13.55
C VAL A 105 -7.32 -6.17 -13.62
N GLU A 106 -8.05 -5.94 -14.72
CA GLU A 106 -9.43 -6.41 -14.90
C GLU A 106 -9.52 -7.94 -14.82
N ASP A 107 -8.57 -8.62 -15.46
CA ASP A 107 -8.45 -10.09 -15.46
C ASP A 107 -8.38 -10.67 -14.04
N ILE A 108 -7.63 -10.01 -13.14
CA ILE A 108 -7.51 -10.43 -11.73
C ILE A 108 -8.77 -10.05 -10.95
N LEU A 109 -9.27 -8.82 -11.11
CA LEU A 109 -10.41 -8.32 -10.35
C LEU A 109 -11.72 -9.05 -10.63
N GLN A 110 -11.89 -9.57 -11.85
CA GLN A 110 -13.08 -10.32 -12.25
C GLN A 110 -12.95 -11.84 -12.05
N HIS A 111 -11.76 -12.35 -11.72
CA HIS A 111 -11.54 -13.78 -11.53
C HIS A 111 -12.25 -14.31 -10.28
N GLU A 112 -12.98 -15.42 -10.42
CA GLU A 112 -13.79 -15.99 -9.34
C GLU A 112 -12.97 -16.34 -8.09
N GLU A 113 -11.77 -16.90 -8.28
CA GLU A 113 -10.88 -17.24 -7.17
C GLU A 113 -10.41 -15.98 -6.43
N PHE A 114 -10.06 -14.92 -7.15
CA PHE A 114 -9.65 -13.67 -6.52
C PHE A 114 -10.80 -13.03 -5.72
N LEU A 115 -12.04 -13.12 -6.23
CA LEU A 115 -13.23 -12.63 -5.54
C LEU A 115 -13.50 -13.37 -4.21
N LYS A 116 -12.99 -14.59 -4.01
CA LYS A 116 -13.11 -15.30 -2.72
C LYS A 116 -12.40 -14.56 -1.59
N LEU A 117 -11.44 -13.67 -1.87
CA LEU A 117 -10.80 -12.83 -0.85
C LEU A 117 -11.79 -11.91 -0.10
N LYS A 118 -12.99 -11.68 -0.65
CA LYS A 118 -14.08 -10.98 0.05
C LYS A 118 -14.64 -11.78 1.25
N LYS A 119 -14.33 -13.07 1.38
CA LYS A 119 -14.79 -13.91 2.49
C LYS A 119 -13.85 -13.86 3.70
N PHE A 120 -12.61 -13.43 3.49
CA PHE A 120 -11.56 -13.46 4.51
C PHE A 120 -11.24 -12.05 5.02
N ARG A 121 -11.03 -11.90 6.32
CA ARG A 121 -10.69 -10.60 6.92
C ARG A 121 -9.18 -10.38 6.93
N HIS A 122 -8.74 -9.21 6.47
CA HIS A 122 -7.36 -8.76 6.64
C HIS A 122 -7.14 -8.26 8.07
N HIS A 123 -7.51 -7.01 8.35
CA HIS A 123 -7.67 -6.47 9.71
C HIS A 123 -9.14 -6.24 10.04
N THR A 124 -9.64 -5.04 9.70
CA THR A 124 -11.03 -4.66 9.93
C THR A 124 -11.89 -4.90 8.70
N ASN A 125 -11.29 -4.91 7.50
CA ASN A 125 -11.95 -5.12 6.20
C ASN A 125 -11.55 -6.46 5.56
N HIS A 126 -12.09 -6.74 4.37
CA HIS A 126 -11.77 -7.94 3.60
C HIS A 126 -10.35 -7.85 3.00
N ILE A 127 -9.72 -9.01 2.80
CA ILE A 127 -8.42 -9.09 2.09
C ILE A 127 -8.53 -8.51 0.68
N TYR A 128 -9.68 -8.69 0.02
CA TYR A 128 -9.95 -8.08 -1.28
C TYR A 128 -9.79 -6.55 -1.28
N ASP A 129 -10.37 -5.87 -0.27
CA ASP A 129 -10.31 -4.40 -0.19
C ASP A 129 -8.91 -3.90 0.16
N HIS A 130 -8.19 -4.67 0.99
CA HIS A 130 -6.79 -4.42 1.31
C HIS A 130 -5.93 -4.50 0.04
N ALA A 131 -5.94 -5.66 -0.64
CA ALA A 131 -5.16 -5.92 -1.84
C ALA A 131 -5.45 -4.91 -2.96
N ARG A 132 -6.73 -4.56 -3.17
CA ARG A 132 -7.12 -3.56 -4.16
C ARG A 132 -6.56 -2.17 -3.84
N ARG A 133 -6.50 -1.78 -2.55
CA ARG A 133 -5.91 -0.50 -2.11
C ARG A 133 -4.40 -0.49 -2.33
N VAL A 134 -3.71 -1.55 -1.88
CA VAL A 134 -2.26 -1.71 -2.06
C VAL A 134 -1.88 -1.64 -3.53
N SER A 135 -2.59 -2.37 -4.38
CA SER A 135 -2.39 -2.38 -5.82
C SER A 135 -2.54 -1.00 -6.45
N TYR A 136 -3.63 -0.30 -6.15
CA TYR A 136 -3.89 1.02 -6.72
C TYR A 136 -2.85 2.07 -6.29
N LEU A 137 -2.45 2.07 -5.01
CA LEU A 137 -1.40 2.95 -4.52
C LEU A 137 -0.06 2.64 -5.20
N SER A 138 0.28 1.35 -5.32
CA SER A 138 1.52 0.90 -5.95
C SER A 138 1.59 1.24 -7.43
N PHE A 139 0.47 1.09 -8.16
CA PHE A 139 0.31 1.57 -9.53
C PHE A 139 0.61 3.06 -9.64
N ARG A 140 -0.04 3.89 -8.82
CA ARG A 140 0.10 5.36 -8.86
C ARG A 140 1.53 5.80 -8.58
N ILE A 141 2.15 5.24 -7.55
CA ILE A 141 3.51 5.61 -7.13
C ILE A 141 4.53 5.12 -8.15
N SER A 142 4.45 3.86 -8.56
CA SER A 142 5.37 3.30 -9.55
C SER A 142 5.28 4.06 -10.88
N LYS A 143 4.07 4.43 -11.30
CA LYS A 143 3.88 5.24 -12.51
C LYS A 143 4.49 6.63 -12.37
N ALA A 144 4.33 7.29 -11.22
CA ALA A 144 4.93 8.59 -10.96
C ALA A 144 6.46 8.55 -10.90
N LEU A 145 7.03 7.42 -10.47
CA LEU A 145 8.47 7.19 -10.38
C LEU A 145 9.10 6.65 -11.67
N GLY A 146 8.31 6.45 -12.73
CA GLY A 146 8.80 5.85 -13.98
C GLY A 146 9.22 4.39 -13.86
N LEU A 147 8.67 3.66 -12.88
CA LEU A 147 8.88 2.24 -12.62
C LEU A 147 7.87 1.38 -13.40
N ASP A 148 8.02 0.05 -13.34
CA ASP A 148 7.06 -0.90 -13.91
C ASP A 148 5.76 -0.91 -13.09
N TYR A 149 4.89 0.06 -13.39
CA TYR A 149 3.60 0.21 -12.75
C TYR A 149 2.63 -0.93 -13.07
N GLN A 150 2.88 -1.71 -14.12
CA GLN A 150 2.04 -2.85 -14.48
C GLN A 150 2.27 -3.99 -13.50
N ALA A 151 3.53 -4.39 -13.34
CA ALA A 151 3.92 -5.40 -12.37
C ALA A 151 3.60 -4.96 -10.92
N ALA A 152 3.80 -3.68 -10.59
CA ALA A 152 3.45 -3.17 -9.27
C ALA A 152 1.94 -3.26 -8.96
N ALA A 153 1.08 -3.00 -9.95
CA ALA A 153 -0.37 -3.13 -9.79
C ALA A 153 -0.77 -4.60 -9.63
N ARG A 154 -0.32 -5.47 -10.53
CA ARG A 154 -0.68 -6.89 -10.56
C ARG A 154 -0.12 -7.64 -9.35
N GLY A 155 1.19 -7.49 -9.09
CA GLY A 155 1.83 -8.04 -7.90
C GLY A 155 1.22 -7.49 -6.60
N GLY A 156 0.86 -6.21 -6.58
CA GLY A 156 0.15 -5.59 -5.45
C GLY A 156 -1.25 -6.15 -5.19
N LEU A 157 -1.97 -6.63 -6.21
CA LEU A 157 -3.24 -7.35 -6.01
C LEU A 157 -3.02 -8.76 -5.47
N LEU A 158 -1.97 -9.42 -5.95
CA LEU A 158 -1.74 -10.83 -5.70
C LEU A 158 -0.92 -11.12 -4.43
N HIS A 159 -0.32 -10.11 -3.79
CA HIS A 159 0.59 -10.29 -2.66
C HIS A 159 -0.02 -11.10 -1.50
N ASP A 160 -1.33 -10.95 -1.29
CA ASP A 160 -2.11 -11.53 -0.21
C ASP A 160 -3.11 -12.60 -0.69
N PHE A 161 -2.88 -13.18 -1.87
CA PHE A 161 -3.80 -14.11 -2.53
C PHE A 161 -3.74 -15.55 -1.95
N PHE A 162 -3.88 -15.70 -0.62
CA PHE A 162 -3.68 -16.98 0.06
C PHE A 162 -4.96 -17.80 0.34
N LEU A 163 -6.16 -17.23 0.14
CA LEU A 163 -7.46 -17.94 0.12
C LEU A 163 -7.86 -18.75 1.38
N TYR A 164 -7.43 -18.35 2.58
CA TYR A 164 -7.90 -18.96 3.84
C TYR A 164 -8.06 -17.93 4.96
N ASP A 165 -8.75 -18.29 6.05
CA ASP A 165 -8.81 -17.45 7.25
C ASP A 165 -7.60 -17.70 8.15
N TRP A 166 -6.68 -16.74 8.18
CA TRP A 166 -5.46 -16.85 8.96
C TRP A 166 -5.67 -16.78 10.47
N ARG A 167 -6.79 -16.21 10.95
CA ARG A 167 -7.12 -16.15 12.38
C ARG A 167 -7.58 -17.51 12.87
N GLN A 168 -8.48 -18.15 12.13
CA GLN A 168 -8.89 -19.53 12.42
C GLN A 168 -7.69 -20.47 12.40
N ARG A 169 -6.81 -20.33 11.39
CA ARG A 169 -5.56 -21.10 11.33
C ARG A 169 -4.66 -20.86 12.55
N LYS A 170 -4.56 -19.61 13.03
CA LYS A 170 -3.77 -19.26 14.22
C LYS A 170 -4.36 -19.83 15.51
N GLU A 171 -5.68 -19.87 15.64
CA GLU A 171 -6.39 -20.37 16.82
C GLU A 171 -6.26 -21.89 16.98
N HIS A 172 -6.29 -22.62 15.86
CA HIS A 172 -6.23 -24.09 15.86
C HIS A 172 -4.82 -24.68 15.73
N ASP A 173 -3.79 -23.86 15.55
CA ASP A 173 -2.41 -24.32 15.35
C ASP A 173 -1.59 -24.27 16.65
N ALA A 174 -1.41 -25.44 17.26
CA ALA A 174 -0.59 -25.65 18.47
C ALA A 174 0.89 -25.22 18.28
N LYS A 175 1.38 -25.08 17.04
CA LYS A 175 2.76 -24.66 16.73
C LYS A 175 2.93 -23.16 16.51
N ARG A 176 1.93 -22.32 16.85
CA ARG A 176 1.93 -20.86 16.60
C ARG A 176 2.20 -20.56 15.13
N SER A 177 1.20 -20.81 14.28
CA SER A 177 1.21 -20.53 12.84
C SER A 177 2.11 -19.36 12.45
N THR A 178 3.14 -19.64 11.64
CA THR A 178 3.97 -18.60 11.03
C THR A 178 3.34 -18.08 9.75
N HIS A 179 2.03 -17.78 9.78
CA HIS A 179 1.28 -17.24 8.65
C HIS A 179 2.06 -16.14 7.92
N GLY A 180 2.66 -15.20 8.66
CA GLY A 180 3.46 -14.10 8.09
C GLY A 180 4.70 -14.51 7.29
N LYS A 181 5.20 -15.74 7.45
CA LYS A 181 6.32 -16.31 6.66
C LYS A 181 5.82 -17.18 5.52
N GLU A 182 4.66 -17.81 5.67
CA GLU A 182 4.16 -18.83 4.74
C GLU A 182 3.25 -18.25 3.66
N HIS A 183 2.38 -17.29 4.01
CA HIS A 183 1.40 -16.78 3.06
C HIS A 183 2.01 -16.13 1.81
N PRO A 184 3.21 -15.51 1.81
CA PRO A 184 3.79 -15.00 0.56
C PRO A 184 4.01 -16.11 -0.46
N PHE A 185 4.41 -17.31 0.00
CA PHE A 185 4.63 -18.47 -0.88
C PHE A 185 3.32 -19.14 -1.29
N ILE A 186 2.32 -19.18 -0.41
CA ILE A 186 0.98 -19.68 -0.74
C ILE A 186 0.31 -18.74 -1.77
N ALA A 187 0.41 -17.44 -1.55
CA ALA A 187 -0.09 -16.41 -2.46
C ALA A 187 0.59 -16.52 -3.83
N LEU A 188 1.91 -16.72 -3.88
CA LEU A 188 2.62 -16.96 -5.13
C LEU A 188 2.14 -18.23 -5.82
N SER A 189 1.97 -19.32 -5.09
CA SER A 189 1.48 -20.58 -5.65
C SER A 189 0.10 -20.41 -6.27
N ASN A 190 -0.82 -19.76 -5.56
CA ASN A 190 -2.16 -19.47 -6.09
C ASN A 190 -2.08 -18.53 -7.30
N ALA A 191 -1.26 -17.49 -7.23
CA ALA A 191 -1.08 -16.55 -8.33
C ALA A 191 -0.59 -17.26 -9.60
N LYS A 192 0.42 -18.13 -9.50
CA LYS A 192 0.94 -18.93 -10.63
C LYS A 192 -0.04 -19.97 -11.16
N THR A 193 -0.98 -20.44 -10.33
CA THR A 193 -2.05 -21.36 -10.76
C THR A 193 -3.08 -20.66 -11.64
N TYR A 194 -3.46 -19.42 -11.29
CA TYR A 194 -4.60 -18.74 -11.92
C TYR A 194 -4.22 -17.63 -12.90
N PHE A 195 -2.99 -17.12 -12.85
CA PHE A 195 -2.56 -15.96 -13.63
C PHE A 195 -1.13 -16.13 -14.17
N PRO A 196 -0.79 -15.46 -15.28
CA PRO A 196 0.61 -15.28 -15.66
C PRO A 196 1.30 -14.37 -14.63
N VAL A 197 2.41 -14.86 -14.07
CA VAL A 197 3.21 -14.14 -13.07
C VAL A 197 4.66 -14.05 -13.56
N ASN A 198 5.17 -12.84 -13.71
CA ASN A 198 6.56 -12.59 -14.09
C ASN A 198 7.51 -12.56 -12.87
N ALA A 199 8.82 -12.48 -13.11
CA ALA A 199 9.83 -12.50 -12.03
C ALA A 199 9.74 -11.30 -11.07
N LEU A 200 9.29 -10.14 -11.56
CA LEU A 200 9.10 -8.93 -10.75
C LEU A 200 7.88 -9.08 -9.83
N GLU A 201 6.76 -9.56 -10.36
CA GLU A 201 5.54 -9.88 -9.60
C GLU A 201 5.79 -10.97 -8.56
N GLU A 202 6.57 -12.01 -8.90
CA GLU A 202 6.99 -13.05 -7.96
C GLU A 202 7.80 -12.48 -6.79
N ASP A 203 8.73 -11.57 -7.06
CA ASP A 203 9.52 -10.88 -6.03
C ASP A 203 8.63 -9.99 -5.14
N ILE A 204 7.69 -9.25 -5.75
CA ILE A 204 6.68 -8.48 -5.03
C ILE A 204 5.91 -9.39 -4.07
N ILE A 205 5.33 -10.48 -4.59
CA ILE A 205 4.47 -11.37 -3.80
C ILE A 205 5.26 -12.05 -2.69
N THR A 206 6.48 -12.53 -2.94
CA THR A 206 7.23 -13.29 -1.92
C THR A 206 7.89 -12.40 -0.86
N LYS A 207 8.16 -11.13 -1.16
CA LYS A 207 8.96 -10.24 -0.30
C LYS A 207 8.19 -9.06 0.26
N HIS A 208 6.90 -8.95 -0.02
CA HIS A 208 6.06 -7.90 0.56
C HIS A 208 6.04 -7.95 2.10
N MET A 209 6.47 -9.03 2.78
CA MET A 209 6.54 -9.08 4.25
C MET A 209 7.83 -8.53 4.86
N PHE A 210 8.79 -8.04 4.08
CA PHE A 210 9.96 -7.34 4.64
C PHE A 210 9.53 -6.14 5.54
N PRO A 211 10.20 -5.84 6.67
CA PRO A 211 11.33 -6.53 7.29
C PRO A 211 10.92 -7.67 8.25
N LYS A 212 9.63 -8.02 8.32
CA LYS A 212 9.17 -9.16 9.15
C LYS A 212 9.74 -10.48 8.63
N THR A 213 9.92 -10.61 7.31
CA THR A 213 10.73 -11.67 6.69
C THR A 213 12.10 -11.11 6.31
N PRO A 214 13.18 -11.90 6.43
CA PRO A 214 14.55 -11.42 6.17
C PRO A 214 14.88 -11.27 4.68
N ALA A 215 14.02 -11.75 3.78
CA ALA A 215 14.26 -11.71 2.35
C ALA A 215 14.14 -10.26 1.83
N LEU A 216 15.25 -9.72 1.31
CA LEU A 216 15.32 -8.36 0.81
C LEU A 216 14.64 -8.22 -0.57
N PRO A 217 13.72 -7.27 -0.75
CA PRO A 217 13.14 -6.91 -2.06
C PRO A 217 14.24 -6.67 -3.10
N ARG A 218 14.16 -7.34 -4.26
CA ARG A 218 15.19 -7.19 -5.32
C ARG A 218 14.93 -5.97 -6.19
N TYR A 219 13.66 -5.64 -6.38
CA TYR A 219 13.22 -4.59 -7.29
C TYR A 219 12.65 -3.39 -6.55
N LYS A 220 12.67 -2.21 -7.19
CA LYS A 220 12.17 -0.97 -6.59
C LYS A 220 10.65 -1.05 -6.40
N GLU A 221 9.95 -1.68 -7.32
CA GLU A 221 8.52 -1.94 -7.28
C GLU A 221 8.15 -2.83 -6.09
N SER A 222 8.97 -3.85 -5.77
CA SER A 222 8.79 -4.68 -4.57
C SER A 222 8.87 -3.85 -3.29
N VAL A 223 9.75 -2.85 -3.23
CA VAL A 223 9.81 -1.90 -2.10
C VAL A 223 8.58 -1.00 -2.06
N VAL A 224 8.12 -0.51 -3.21
CA VAL A 224 6.90 0.31 -3.30
C VAL A 224 5.69 -0.47 -2.80
N VAL A 225 5.46 -1.70 -3.28
CA VAL A 225 4.33 -2.54 -2.84
C VAL A 225 4.44 -2.87 -1.36
N ASN A 226 5.65 -3.20 -0.89
CA ASN A 226 5.90 -3.44 0.53
C ASN A 226 5.46 -2.25 1.39
N ILE A 227 5.82 -1.02 1.02
CA ILE A 227 5.43 0.18 1.77
C ILE A 227 3.92 0.41 1.69
N CYS A 228 3.32 0.29 0.51
CA CYS A 228 1.88 0.46 0.29
C CYS A 228 1.02 -0.50 1.12
N ASP A 229 1.49 -1.75 1.30
CA ASP A 229 0.89 -2.73 2.20
C ASP A 229 0.81 -2.22 3.64
N LYS A 230 1.94 -1.79 4.22
CA LYS A 230 1.99 -1.32 5.63
C LYS A 230 1.11 -0.10 5.83
N ILE A 231 1.10 0.80 4.85
CA ILE A 231 0.28 2.01 4.92
C ILE A 231 -1.20 1.67 4.84
N SER A 232 -1.58 0.74 3.96
CA SER A 232 -2.96 0.26 3.84
C SER A 232 -3.42 -0.46 5.12
N ALA A 233 -2.56 -1.29 5.70
CA ALA A 233 -2.78 -1.94 6.98
C ALA A 233 -2.98 -0.92 8.11
N LEU A 234 -2.10 0.10 8.21
CA LEU A 234 -2.23 1.17 9.21
C LEU A 234 -3.55 1.95 9.04
N TYR A 235 -3.91 2.29 7.81
CA TYR A 235 -5.18 2.95 7.52
C TYR A 235 -6.39 2.11 7.98
N GLU A 236 -6.37 0.80 7.74
CA GLU A 236 -7.45 -0.10 8.19
C GLU A 236 -7.61 -0.17 9.70
N TYR A 237 -6.52 -0.01 10.45
CA TYR A 237 -6.55 0.09 11.90
C TYR A 237 -7.11 1.45 12.36
N LEU A 238 -6.74 2.55 11.71
CA LEU A 238 -7.12 3.91 12.13
C LEU A 238 -8.57 4.28 11.81
N VAL A 239 -9.12 3.85 10.68
CA VAL A 239 -10.49 4.25 10.26
C VAL A 239 -11.60 3.60 11.09
N ARG A 240 -11.26 2.70 12.02
CA ARG A 240 -12.21 2.03 12.93
C ARG A 240 -11.75 2.01 14.41
N ALA A 241 -10.75 2.81 14.78
CA ALA A 241 -10.36 3.06 16.18
C ALA A 241 -10.98 4.38 16.66
#